data_AF-A0A956N5N2-F1
#
_entry.id   AF-A0A956N5N2-F1
#
_cell.length_a   1.000
_cell.length_b   1.000
_cell.length_c   1.000
_cell.angle_alpha   90.00
_cell.angle_beta   90.00
_cell.angle_gamma   90.00
#
_symmetry.space_group_name_H-M   'P 1'
#
loop_
_entity.id
_entity.type
_entity.pdbx_description
1 polymer ?
#
loop_
_entity_poly.entity_id
_entity_poly.type
_entity_poly.pdbx_seq_one_letter_code
_entity_poly.pdbx_strand_id
1 'polypeptide(L)'
;FRAWYSIESNWDYAYAVCSTDGGRTWENLAGTNTTMSDPNGNNADNGITGSANWVQMTFDLAAYVGAPVRLGVRYFTDGGVQNEGIYIDDVWPRQDWTTETV
;
A
#
# COMPACT_ATOMS: atom_id res chain seq x y z
N PHE A 1 0.29 -0.49 -8.86
CA PHE A 1 -0.16 0.92 -9.00
C PHE A 1 1.06 1.81 -9.18
N ARG A 2 0.90 3.09 -9.53
CA ARG A 2 1.96 4.11 -9.41
C ARG A 2 1.76 4.94 -8.16
N ALA A 3 2.85 5.37 -7.54
CA ALA A 3 2.81 6.25 -6.38
C ALA A 3 3.81 7.39 -6.51
N TRP A 4 3.39 8.58 -6.09
CA TRP A 4 4.28 9.67 -5.71
C TRP A 4 4.14 9.83 -4.19
N TYR A 5 5.22 10.02 -3.46
CA TYR A 5 5.12 10.22 -2.02
C TYR A 5 6.21 11.11 -1.44
N SER A 6 5.84 11.83 -0.39
CA SER A 6 6.71 12.57 0.52
C SER A 6 6.19 12.31 1.93
N ILE A 7 6.82 11.37 2.62
CA ILE A 7 6.42 10.80 3.92
C ILE A 7 7.59 10.98 4.88
N GLU A 8 7.34 11.35 6.14
CA GLU A 8 8.42 11.50 7.13
C GLU A 8 9.21 10.20 7.27
N SER A 9 10.50 10.25 6.94
CA SER A 9 11.34 9.07 6.83
C SER A 9 11.47 8.35 8.17
N ASN A 10 11.05 7.09 8.17
CA ASN A 10 11.09 6.16 9.28
C ASN A 10 10.14 6.46 10.46
N TRP A 11 9.30 7.48 10.36
CA TRP A 11 8.29 7.84 11.39
C TRP A 11 6.88 7.60 10.89
N ASP A 12 6.61 8.06 9.66
CA ASP A 12 5.34 7.88 8.97
C ASP A 12 5.47 6.78 7.92
N TYR A 13 4.36 6.08 7.68
CA TYR A 13 4.34 4.95 6.75
C TYR A 13 3.00 4.84 6.03
N ALA A 14 3.08 4.64 4.71
CA ALA A 14 1.99 4.08 3.93
C ALA A 14 2.17 2.56 3.76
N TYR A 15 1.08 1.85 3.50
CA TYR A 15 1.07 0.39 3.33
C TYR A 15 0.10 0.01 2.24
N ALA A 16 0.50 -0.89 1.33
CA ALA A 16 -0.47 -1.68 0.57
C ALA A 16 -0.97 -2.81 1.48
N VAL A 17 -2.28 -3.00 1.57
CA VAL A 17 -2.89 -3.97 2.49
C VAL A 17 -3.83 -4.92 1.78
N CYS A 18 -3.87 -6.17 2.24
CA CYS A 18 -4.76 -7.23 1.76
C CYS A 18 -5.63 -7.76 2.89
N SER A 19 -6.88 -8.07 2.60
CA SER A 19 -7.79 -8.77 3.50
C SER A 19 -8.46 -9.93 2.79
N THR A 20 -8.51 -11.09 3.45
CA THR A 20 -9.14 -12.33 2.97
C THR A 20 -10.42 -12.69 3.73
N ASP A 21 -10.82 -11.90 4.73
CA ASP A 21 -11.94 -12.19 5.64
C ASP A 21 -13.08 -11.15 5.57
N GLY A 22 -13.15 -10.44 4.45
CA GLY A 22 -14.14 -9.40 4.19
C GLY A 22 -13.80 -8.05 4.83
N GLY A 23 -12.54 -7.80 5.17
CA GLY A 23 -12.05 -6.54 5.73
C GLY A 23 -12.02 -6.48 7.25
N ARG A 24 -12.12 -7.63 7.95
CA ARG A 24 -12.02 -7.68 9.42
C ARG A 24 -10.57 -7.59 9.87
N THR A 25 -9.68 -8.27 9.16
CA THR A 25 -8.23 -8.19 9.37
C THR A 25 -7.52 -7.82 8.07
N TRP A 26 -6.35 -7.19 8.20
CA TRP A 26 -5.56 -6.66 7.10
C TRP A 26 -4.08 -6.98 7.31
N GLU A 27 -3.43 -7.50 6.28
CA GLU A 27 -2.00 -7.78 6.24
C GLU A 27 -1.28 -6.73 5.37
N ASN A 28 -0.10 -6.28 5.79
CA ASN A 28 0.72 -5.36 4.99
C ASN A 28 1.53 -6.16 3.96
N LEU A 29 1.35 -5.84 2.68
CA LEU A 29 2.00 -6.54 1.58
C LEU A 29 3.43 -6.05 1.37
N ALA A 30 4.38 -6.98 1.23
CA ALA A 30 5.73 -6.70 0.77
C ALA A 30 5.72 -6.35 -0.72
N GLY A 31 6.52 -5.37 -1.13
CA GLY A 31 6.59 -4.95 -2.52
C GLY A 31 7.82 -4.11 -2.84
N THR A 32 7.83 -3.56 -4.04
CA THR A 32 8.84 -2.57 -4.42
C THR A 32 8.73 -1.36 -3.49
N ASN A 33 9.87 -0.83 -3.03
CA ASN A 33 9.96 0.34 -2.15
C ASN A 33 9.30 0.19 -0.76
N THR A 34 9.03 -1.03 -0.31
CA THR A 34 8.68 -1.31 1.09
C THR A 34 9.92 -1.61 1.92
N THR A 35 9.86 -1.35 3.23
CA THR A 35 10.94 -1.65 4.17
C THR A 35 10.41 -2.34 5.44
N MET A 36 11.23 -3.22 6.00
CA MET A 36 11.06 -3.79 7.34
C MET A 36 11.83 -3.00 8.41
N SER A 37 12.56 -1.97 8.02
CA SER A 37 13.29 -1.11 8.95
C SER A 37 12.29 -0.39 9.85
N ASP A 38 12.48 -0.50 11.16
CA ASP A 38 11.65 0.16 12.16
C ASP A 38 12.51 0.80 13.26
N PRO A 39 13.28 1.85 12.94
CA PRO A 39 14.18 2.46 13.92
C PRO A 39 13.43 3.21 15.03
N ASN A 40 12.15 3.54 14.82
CA ASN A 40 11.35 4.36 15.71
C ASN A 40 10.14 3.63 16.33
N GLY A 41 9.90 2.36 16.01
CA GLY A 41 8.77 1.59 16.57
C GLY A 41 7.41 1.89 15.90
N ASN A 42 7.42 2.50 14.71
CA ASN A 42 6.23 2.99 14.02
C ASN A 42 5.90 2.22 12.74
N ASN A 43 6.80 1.34 12.27
CA ASN A 43 6.57 0.52 11.10
C ASN A 43 5.85 -0.78 11.49
N ALA A 44 4.64 -0.98 10.98
CA ALA A 44 3.85 -2.18 11.20
C ALA A 44 4.17 -3.30 10.18
N ASP A 45 5.44 -3.39 9.75
CA ASP A 45 5.97 -4.21 8.66
C ASP A 45 5.63 -3.74 7.23
N ASN A 46 6.56 -3.97 6.30
CA ASN A 46 6.44 -3.66 4.87
C ASN A 46 6.01 -2.22 4.55
N GLY A 47 6.42 -1.26 5.38
CA GLY A 47 6.05 0.15 5.23
C GLY A 47 6.73 0.85 4.06
N ILE A 48 6.03 1.84 3.49
CA ILE A 48 6.53 2.79 2.49
C ILE A 48 6.78 4.11 3.22
N THR A 49 8.02 4.58 3.20
CA THR A 49 8.45 5.80 3.89
C THR A 49 9.47 6.58 3.06
N GLY A 50 9.74 7.82 3.44
CA GLY A 50 10.64 8.72 2.71
C GLY A 50 9.98 9.35 1.50
N SER A 51 10.73 9.54 0.41
CA SER A 51 10.22 10.26 -0.76
C SER A 51 10.56 9.57 -2.08
N ALA A 52 9.65 9.71 -3.04
CA ALA A 52 9.87 9.35 -4.43
C ALA A 52 8.95 10.17 -5.35
N ASN A 53 9.45 10.48 -6.55
CA ASN A 53 8.59 10.85 -7.66
C ASN A 53 7.76 9.64 -8.13
N TRP A 54 6.84 9.81 -9.09
CA TRP A 54 5.99 8.73 -9.62
C TRP A 54 6.75 7.44 -9.95
N VAL A 55 6.67 6.47 -9.05
CA VAL A 55 7.33 5.17 -9.08
C VAL A 55 6.29 4.06 -9.24
N GLN A 56 6.65 3.00 -9.96
CA GLN A 56 5.81 1.82 -10.04
C GLN A 56 5.92 1.02 -8.73
N MET A 57 4.77 0.71 -8.14
CA MET A 57 4.62 -0.11 -6.95
C MET A 57 4.01 -1.46 -7.33
N THR A 58 4.73 -2.55 -7.06
CA THR A 58 4.32 -3.92 -7.38
C THR A 58 4.39 -4.80 -6.14
N PHE A 59 3.33 -5.58 -5.94
CA PHE A 59 3.12 -6.46 -4.79
C PHE A 59 2.67 -7.83 -5.33
N ASP A 60 3.24 -8.90 -4.80
CA ASP A 60 2.87 -10.25 -5.19
C ASP A 60 1.58 -10.68 -4.49
N LEU A 61 0.63 -11.21 -5.25
CA LEU A 61 -0.66 -11.70 -4.76
C LEU A 61 -0.83 -13.21 -5.00
N ALA A 62 0.22 -13.92 -5.42
CA ALA A 62 0.15 -15.35 -5.76
C ALA A 62 -0.44 -16.21 -4.63
N ALA A 63 -0.15 -15.86 -3.37
CA ALA A 63 -0.67 -16.55 -2.19
C ALA A 63 -2.20 -16.46 -2.03
N TYR A 64 -2.86 -15.52 -2.70
CA TYR A 64 -4.30 -15.24 -2.56
C TYR A 64 -5.13 -15.67 -3.77
N VAL A 65 -4.53 -16.34 -4.75
CA VAL A 65 -5.24 -16.80 -5.97
C VAL A 65 -6.40 -17.74 -5.61
N GLY A 66 -7.56 -17.48 -6.19
CA GLY A 66 -8.77 -18.28 -5.98
C GLY A 66 -9.59 -17.89 -4.74
N ALA A 67 -9.12 -16.95 -3.92
CA ALA A 67 -9.87 -16.38 -2.80
C ALA A 67 -10.37 -14.96 -3.13
N PRO A 68 -11.56 -14.56 -2.62
CA PRO A 68 -11.97 -13.16 -2.68
C PRO A 68 -11.06 -12.34 -1.76
N VAL A 69 -10.35 -11.37 -2.34
CA VAL A 69 -9.52 -10.43 -1.59
C VAL A 69 -10.08 -9.02 -1.64
N ARG A 70 -9.82 -8.24 -0.59
CA ARG A 70 -9.92 -6.79 -0.61
C ARG A 70 -8.53 -6.21 -0.54
N LEU A 71 -8.25 -5.26 -1.42
CA LEU A 71 -7.00 -4.51 -1.44
C LEU A 71 -7.28 -3.09 -0.96
N GLY A 72 -6.30 -2.50 -0.29
CA GLY A 72 -6.40 -1.13 0.20
C GLY A 72 -5.03 -0.49 0.37
N VAL A 73 -5.06 0.79 0.72
CA VAL A 73 -3.88 1.52 1.16
C VAL A 73 -4.19 2.12 2.52
N ARG A 74 -3.27 1.94 3.48
CA ARG A 74 -3.34 2.55 4.80
C ARG A 74 -2.22 3.57 4.92
N TYR A 75 -2.51 4.75 5.45
CA TYR A 75 -1.51 5.75 5.79
C TYR A 75 -1.56 6.01 7.30
N PHE A 76 -0.41 5.86 7.96
CA PHE A 76 -0.23 6.10 9.38
C PHE A 76 0.81 7.20 9.56
N THR A 77 0.48 8.17 10.38
CA THR A 77 1.39 9.25 10.77
C THR A 77 1.55 9.28 12.28
N ASP A 78 2.70 9.76 12.74
CA ASP A 78 2.87 10.14 14.13
C ASP A 78 2.32 11.56 14.39
N GLY A 79 2.67 12.15 15.53
CA GLY A 79 2.30 13.52 15.89
C GLY A 79 3.34 14.58 15.51
N GLY A 80 4.34 14.22 14.69
CA GLY A 80 5.54 14.96 14.37
C GLY A 80 5.46 15.73 13.06
N VAL A 81 6.38 15.45 12.12
CA VAL A 81 6.55 16.25 10.91
C VAL A 81 5.54 15.86 9.85
N GLN A 82 4.71 16.82 9.45
CA GLN A 82 3.73 16.60 8.40
C GLN A 82 4.31 16.92 7.01
N ASN A 83 4.58 15.87 6.25
CA ASN A 83 4.88 15.97 4.81
C ASN A 83 3.60 15.79 3.97
N GLU A 84 3.73 15.92 2.65
CA GLU A 84 2.59 15.95 1.72
C GLU A 84 1.81 14.62 1.64
N GLY A 85 2.43 13.51 2.03
CA GLY A 85 1.81 12.20 2.09
C GLY A 85 2.01 11.40 0.82
N ILE A 86 0.95 10.75 0.33
CA ILE A 86 1.00 9.82 -0.80
C ILE A 86 -0.11 10.11 -1.81
N TYR A 87 0.25 10.10 -3.10
CA TYR A 87 -0.67 10.07 -4.23
C TYR A 87 -0.55 8.73 -4.96
N ILE A 88 -1.68 8.23 -5.45
CA ILE A 88 -1.78 6.91 -6.07
C ILE A 88 -2.54 7.03 -7.38
N ASP A 89 -2.03 6.40 -8.42
CA ASP A 89 -2.65 6.35 -9.74
C ASP A 89 -2.36 5.00 -10.42
N ASP A 90 -2.93 4.78 -11.60
CA ASP A 90 -2.66 3.60 -12.46
C ASP A 90 -2.77 2.27 -11.71
N VAL A 91 -3.86 2.08 -10.96
CA VAL A 91 -4.12 0.84 -10.22
C VAL A 91 -4.42 -0.31 -11.18
N TRP A 92 -3.63 -1.39 -11.07
CA TRP A 92 -3.72 -2.60 -11.89
C TRP A 92 -3.35 -3.84 -11.05
N PRO A 93 -3.95 -5.02 -11.29
CA PRO A 93 -5.05 -5.27 -12.23
C PRO A 93 -6.35 -4.60 -11.81
N ARG A 94 -7.10 -4.05 -12.78
CA ARG A 94 -8.46 -3.58 -12.57
C ARG A 94 -9.42 -4.51 -13.30
N GLN A 95 -10.63 -4.67 -12.75
CA GLN A 95 -11.69 -5.34 -13.49
C GLN A 95 -12.04 -4.44 -14.68
N ASP A 96 -11.78 -4.91 -15.89
CA ASP A 96 -12.27 -4.24 -17.09
C ASP A 96 -13.78 -4.48 -17.16
N TRP A 97 -14.57 -3.40 -17.17
CA TRP A 97 -16.03 -3.49 -17.31
C TRP A 97 -16.34 -3.97 -18.74
N THR A 98 -16.54 -5.27 -18.93
CA THR A 98 -17.18 -5.78 -20.13
C THR A 98 -18.67 -5.52 -20.00
N THR A 99 -19.25 -4.78 -20.94
CA THR A 99 -20.69 -4.54 -21.00
C THR A 99 -21.43 -5.89 -21.02
N GLU A 100 -22.12 -6.25 -19.94
CA GLU A 100 -23.15 -7.29 -20.02
C GLU A 100 -24.29 -6.70 -20.85
N THR A 101 -24.50 -7.26 -22.05
CA THR A 101 -25.74 -7.01 -22.79
C THR A 101 -26.77 -7.95 -22.18
N VAL A 102 -27.74 -7.39 -21.45
CA VAL A 102 -28.91 -8.13 -20.96
C VAL A 102 -29.86 -8.40 -22.11
#